data_AF-A0A845ZH84-F1
#
_entry.id   AF-A0A845ZH84-F1
#
_cell.length_a   1.000
_cell.length_b   1.000
_cell.length_c   1.000
_cell.angle_alpha   90.00
_cell.angle_beta   90.00
_cell.angle_gamma   90.00
#
_symmetry.space_group_name_H-M   'P 1'
#
loop_
_entity.id
_entity.type
_entity.pdbx_description
1 polymer ?
#
loop_
_entity_poly.entity_id
_entity_poly.type
_entity_poly.pdbx_seq_one_letter_code
_entity_poly.pdbx_strand_id
1 'polypeptide(L)' 'RFVTLMHPLTPVDNITEGCQSLFWQERYAIAENPSTPGEIRQQLTNDSNRIVRGTAKANL' A
#
# COMPACT_ATOMS: atom_id res chain seq x y z
N ARG A 1 3.30 1.51 -13.00
CA ARG A 1 3.62 1.69 -11.57
C ARG A 1 2.97 0.63 -10.68
N PHE A 2 1.67 0.35 -10.84
CA PHE A 2 0.95 -0.67 -10.05
C PHE A 2 1.71 -1.99 -9.80
N VAL A 3 2.11 -2.71 -10.84
CA VAL A 3 2.85 -4.00 -10.69
C VAL A 3 4.18 -3.79 -9.96
N THR A 4 4.87 -2.69 -10.26
CA THR A 4 6.13 -2.30 -9.62
C THR A 4 5.97 -2.00 -8.14
N LEU A 5 4.78 -1.58 -7.68
CA LEU A 5 4.49 -1.27 -6.28
C LEU A 5 4.17 -2.49 -5.44
N MET A 6 3.77 -3.62 -6.03
CA MET A 6 3.53 -4.88 -5.30
C MET A 6 4.82 -5.70 -5.07
N HIS A 7 5.92 -5.30 -5.70
CA HIS A 7 7.13 -6.10 -5.70
C HIS A 7 7.86 -6.01 -4.34
N PRO A 8 8.39 -7.11 -3.78
CA PRO A 8 9.11 -7.05 -2.50
C PRO A 8 10.35 -6.13 -2.52
N LEU A 9 10.92 -5.87 -3.69
CA LEU A 9 12.06 -4.96 -3.86
C LEU A 9 11.66 -3.53 -4.26
N THR A 10 10.38 -3.15 -4.10
CA THR A 10 9.96 -1.76 -4.32
C THR A 10 10.72 -0.84 -3.36
N PRO A 11 11.44 0.18 -3.85
CA PRO A 11 12.10 1.15 -2.99
C PRO A 11 11.12 1.86 -2.05
N VAL A 12 11.56 2.19 -0.83
CA VAL A 12 10.74 2.85 0.20
C VAL A 12 10.15 4.17 -0.29
N ASP A 13 10.87 4.94 -1.11
CA ASP A 13 10.37 6.20 -1.66
C ASP A 13 9.14 5.97 -2.55
N ASN A 14 9.18 4.92 -3.37
CA ASN A 14 8.06 4.55 -4.23
C ASN A 14 6.86 4.04 -3.43
N ILE A 15 7.11 3.38 -2.30
CA ILE A 15 6.07 2.94 -1.35
C ILE A 15 5.38 4.16 -0.73
N THR A 16 6.18 5.12 -0.26
CA THR A 16 5.69 6.34 0.39
C THR A 16 4.85 7.18 -0.55
N GLU A 17 5.34 7.40 -1.77
CA GLU A 17 4.59 8.14 -2.80
C GLU A 17 3.34 7.34 -3.26
N GLY A 18 3.44 6.01 -3.38
CA GLY A 18 2.31 5.15 -3.73
C GLY A 18 1.19 5.17 -2.68
N CYS A 19 1.53 5.29 -1.39
CA CYS A 19 0.58 5.42 -0.30
C CYS A 19 -0.25 6.72 -0.38
N GLN A 20 0.30 7.78 -0.99
CA GLN A 20 -0.36 9.07 -1.18
C GLN A 20 -1.04 9.21 -2.54
N SER A 21 -1.02 8.16 -3.38
CA SER A 21 -1.61 8.20 -4.71
C SER A 21 -3.12 8.45 -4.66
N LEU A 22 -3.63 9.23 -5.61
CA LEU A 22 -5.07 9.41 -5.80
C LEU A 22 -5.73 8.12 -6.32
N PHE A 23 -4.99 7.27 -7.01
CA PHE A 23 -5.48 5.99 -7.53
C PHE A 23 -5.47 4.94 -6.43
N TRP A 24 -6.66 4.48 -6.04
CA TRP A 24 -6.80 3.51 -4.96
C TRP A 24 -6.10 2.18 -5.28
N GLN A 25 -5.94 1.83 -6.57
CA GLN A 25 -5.20 0.65 -7.00
C GLN A 25 -3.73 0.73 -6.58
N GLU A 26 -3.11 1.91 -6.67
CA GLU A 26 -1.71 2.06 -6.25
C GLU A 26 -1.58 1.93 -4.74
N ARG A 27 -2.51 2.51 -3.96
CA ARG A 27 -2.56 2.31 -2.50
C ARG A 27 -2.85 0.86 -2.10
N TYR A 28 -3.69 0.16 -2.86
CA TYR A 28 -3.92 -1.28 -2.72
C TYR A 28 -2.62 -2.06 -2.96
N ALA A 29 -1.87 -1.73 -4.02
CA ALA A 29 -0.58 -2.37 -4.29
C ALA A 29 0.41 -2.16 -3.14
N ILE A 30 0.39 -1.00 -2.47
CA ILE A 30 1.16 -0.76 -1.24
C ILE A 30 0.67 -1.63 -0.08
N ALA A 31 -0.64 -1.75 0.12
CA ALA A 31 -1.20 -2.60 1.17
C ALA A 31 -0.86 -4.10 0.98
N GLU A 32 -0.77 -4.56 -0.27
CA GLU A 32 -0.36 -5.93 -0.62
C GLU A 32 1.14 -6.17 -0.58
N ASN A 33 1.95 -5.13 -0.76
CA ASN A 33 3.39 -5.32 -0.84
C ASN A 33 3.93 -5.83 0.51
N PRO A 34 4.60 -7.00 0.56
CA PRO A 34 5.11 -7.58 1.80
C PRO A 34 6.18 -6.70 2.47
N SER A 35 6.91 -5.92 1.68
CA SER A 35 7.97 -5.01 2.14
C SER A 35 7.46 -3.66 2.59
N THR A 36 6.14 -3.40 2.51
CA THR A 36 5.55 -2.18 3.06
C THR A 36 5.74 -2.14 4.59
N PRO A 37 6.35 -1.08 5.12
CA PRO A 37 6.50 -0.89 6.57
C PRO A 37 5.16 -0.94 7.30
N GLY A 38 5.17 -1.50 8.52
CA GLY A 38 3.96 -1.65 9.34
C GLY A 38 3.24 -0.32 9.62
N GLU A 39 3.98 0.77 9.79
CA GLU A 39 3.43 2.12 10.00
C GLU A 39 2.59 2.59 8.79
N ILE A 40 3.09 2.37 7.57
CA ILE A 40 2.37 2.68 6.33
C ILE A 40 1.14 1.77 6.19
N ARG A 41 1.28 0.49 6.52
CA ARG A 41 0.15 -0.45 6.48
C ARG A 41 -0.94 -0.09 7.51
N GLN A 42 -0.55 0.35 8.71
CA GLN A 42 -1.45 0.89 9.73
C GLN A 42 -2.20 2.12 9.22
N GLN A 43 -1.53 3.06 8.55
CA GLN A 43 -2.19 4.20 7.92
C GLN A 43 -3.26 3.74 6.91
N LEU A 44 -2.94 2.77 6.05
CA LEU A 44 -3.85 2.25 5.03
C LEU A 44 -5.05 1.48 5.60
N THR A 45 -5.04 1.05 6.87
CA THR A 45 -6.24 0.49 7.52
C THR A 45 -7.39 1.50 7.64
N ASN A 46 -7.08 2.80 7.52
CA ASN A 46 -8.03 3.92 7.54
C ASN A 46 -8.24 4.56 6.15
N ASP A 47 -7.76 3.93 5.07
CA ASP A 47 -7.93 4.41 3.70
C ASP A 47 -9.40 4.71 3.34
N SER A 48 -9.68 5.64 2.44
CA SER A 48 -11.06 5.92 1.99
C SER A 48 -11.68 4.76 1.21
N ASN A 49 -10.87 3.98 0.49
CA ASN A 49 -11.30 2.83 -0.28
C ASN A 49 -11.37 1.56 0.60
N ARG A 50 -12.53 0.88 0.57
CA ARG A 50 -12.78 -0.33 1.38
C ARG A 50 -11.83 -1.49 1.05
N ILE A 51 -11.46 -1.66 -0.22
CA ILE A 51 -10.55 -2.74 -0.66
C ILE A 51 -9.18 -2.51 -0.05
N VAL A 52 -8.66 -1.28 -0.14
CA VAL A 52 -7.38 -0.90 0.47
C VAL A 52 -7.40 -1.15 1.97
N ARG A 53 -8.43 -0.69 2.69
CA ARG A 53 -8.57 -0.93 4.13
C ARG A 53 -8.59 -2.41 4.50
N GLY A 54 -9.37 -3.22 3.78
CA GLY A 54 -9.50 -4.65 4.04
C GLY A 54 -8.18 -5.37 3.84
N THR A 55 -7.48 -5.03 2.76
CA THR A 55 -6.17 -5.57 2.41
C THR A 55 -5.11 -5.21 3.46
N ALA A 56 -5.03 -3.92 3.84
CA ALA A 56 -4.09 -3.46 4.85
C ALA A 56 -4.32 -4.14 6.22
N LYS A 57 -5.58 -4.39 6.59
CA LYS A 57 -5.92 -5.12 7.82
C LYS A 57 -5.58 -6.60 7.74
N ALA A 58 -5.72 -7.23 6.57
CA ALA A 58 -5.39 -8.63 6.36
C ALA A 58 -3.87 -8.89 6.41
N ASN A 59 -3.08 -7.89 6.00
CA ASN A 59 -1.62 -7.99 5.95
C ASN A 59 -0.92 -7.29 7.14
N LEU A 60 -1.65 -6.82 8.16
CA LEU A 60 -1.07 -6.01 9.24
C LEU A 60 -0.03 -6.77 10.09
#